data_AF-A0A645DQ27-F1
#
_entry.id   AF-A0A645DQ27-F1
#
_cell.length_a   1.000
_cell.length_b   1.000
_cell.length_c   1.000
_cell.angle_alpha   90.00
_cell.angle_beta   90.00
_cell.angle_gamma   90.00
#
_symmetry.space_group_name_H-M   'P 1'
#
loop_
_entity.id
_entity.type
_entity.pdbx_description
1 polymer ?
#
loop_
_entity_poly.entity_id
_entity_poly.type
_entity_poly.pdbx_seq_one_letter_code
_entity_poly.pdbx_strand_id
1 'polypeptide(L)'
;MDHGNYDLAYTAPLTDQGSTDDRLGALWDRFNNDHPADYHRPSLSVSDIVALKQNGAVSCHYVDSFGFQEIPAFLKPENYLKSAEMSMEDDYDMIDGIIDNGKNPTVAELEQQAKAGQPISLLKLAEASRREDDEKKKSVVERLKNQPVSREHKKAAPDRGAEMER
;
A
#
# COMPACT_ATOMS: atom_id res chain seq x y z
N MET A 1 17.32 -11.81 16.02
CA MET A 1 17.51 -10.35 15.98
C MET A 1 16.23 -9.75 15.42
N ASP A 2 15.64 -8.76 16.09
CA ASP A 2 14.44 -8.07 15.61
C ASP A 2 14.83 -6.77 14.89
N HIS A 3 14.26 -6.53 13.71
CA HIS A 3 14.55 -5.35 12.89
C HIS A 3 14.04 -4.05 13.53
N GLY A 4 12.94 -4.09 14.30
CA GLY A 4 12.33 -2.90 14.90
C GLY A 4 13.17 -2.23 15.99
N ASN A 5 14.24 -2.87 16.42
CA ASN A 5 15.22 -2.32 17.37
C ASN A 5 16.32 -1.49 16.69
N TYR A 6 16.31 -1.38 15.37
CA TYR A 6 17.35 -0.71 14.59
C TYR A 6 16.77 0.42 13.75
N ASP A 7 17.56 1.49 13.58
CA ASP A 7 17.23 2.64 12.74
C ASP A 7 18.22 2.73 11.57
N LEU A 8 17.75 3.26 10.42
CA LEU A 8 18.61 3.44 9.25
C LEU A 8 19.54 4.63 9.46
N ALA A 9 20.80 4.35 9.80
CA ALA A 9 21.79 5.38 10.07
C ALA A 9 22.40 6.01 8.80
N TYR A 10 22.59 5.22 7.73
CA TYR A 10 23.25 5.68 6.50
C TYR A 10 22.92 4.76 5.32
N THR A 11 22.86 5.32 4.11
CA THR A 11 22.72 4.55 2.87
C THR A 11 23.51 5.20 1.74
N ALA A 12 24.17 4.39 0.92
CA ALA A 12 24.93 4.86 -0.24
C ALA A 12 25.03 3.76 -1.31
N PRO A 13 25.27 4.14 -2.58
CA PRO A 13 25.62 3.17 -3.62
C PRO A 13 26.85 2.35 -3.23
N LEU A 14 26.78 1.04 -3.46
CA LEU A 14 27.87 0.13 -3.16
C LEU A 14 28.90 0.16 -4.31
N THR A 15 29.94 0.99 -4.16
CA THR A 15 30.96 1.23 -5.20
C THR A 15 32.05 0.17 -5.22
N ASP A 16 32.39 -0.37 -4.06
CA ASP A 16 33.47 -1.35 -3.92
C ASP A 16 33.17 -2.65 -4.66
N GLN A 17 34.19 -3.17 -5.33
CA GLN A 17 34.17 -4.43 -6.07
C GLN A 17 34.90 -5.50 -5.27
N GLY A 18 34.54 -6.77 -5.47
CA GLY A 18 35.20 -7.88 -4.79
C GLY A 18 34.21 -8.81 -4.07
N SER A 19 34.74 -9.62 -3.16
CA SER A 19 33.93 -10.52 -2.35
C SER A 19 33.11 -9.76 -1.31
N THR A 20 32.14 -10.41 -0.69
CA THR A 20 31.39 -9.81 0.43
C THR A 20 32.32 -9.39 1.57
N ASP A 21 33.35 -10.18 1.87
CA ASP A 21 34.31 -9.91 2.93
C ASP A 21 35.15 -8.65 2.64
N ASP A 22 35.70 -8.53 1.42
CA ASP A 22 36.44 -7.34 0.98
C ASP A 22 35.59 -6.07 1.15
N ARG A 23 34.31 -6.15 0.80
CA ARG A 23 33.38 -5.02 0.90
C ARG A 23 33.08 -4.65 2.35
N LEU A 24 32.90 -5.64 3.22
CA LEU A 24 32.69 -5.41 4.64
C LEU A 24 33.94 -4.80 5.30
N GLY A 25 35.13 -5.26 4.92
CA GLY A 25 36.40 -4.66 5.34
C GLY A 25 36.57 -3.21 4.87
N ALA A 26 36.24 -2.92 3.62
CA ALA A 26 36.28 -1.56 3.08
C ALA A 26 35.28 -0.62 3.79
N LEU A 27 34.10 -1.13 4.15
CA LEU A 27 33.11 -0.38 4.94
C LEU A 27 33.61 -0.14 6.36
N TRP A 28 34.23 -1.14 6.99
CA TRP A 28 34.86 -0.96 8.30
C TRP A 28 35.88 0.17 8.26
N ASP A 29 36.81 0.15 7.30
CA ASP A 29 37.84 1.18 7.18
C ASP A 29 37.23 2.57 6.93
N ARG A 30 36.28 2.68 6.00
CA ARG A 30 35.59 3.94 5.69
C ARG A 30 34.88 4.53 6.92
N PHE A 31 34.09 3.74 7.63
CA PHE A 31 33.33 4.24 8.78
C PHE A 31 34.11 4.33 10.09
N ASN A 32 35.40 3.98 10.11
CA ASN A 32 36.26 4.14 11.29
C ASN A 32 37.44 5.09 11.08
N ASN A 33 37.98 5.17 9.86
CA ASN A 33 39.17 5.96 9.53
C ASN A 33 38.88 7.09 8.55
N ASP A 34 37.97 6.90 7.59
CA ASP A 34 37.70 7.86 6.49
C ASP A 34 36.20 8.16 6.37
N HIS A 35 35.64 8.85 7.37
CA HIS A 35 34.21 9.10 7.44
C HIS A 35 33.73 9.90 6.21
N PRO A 36 32.65 9.46 5.54
CA PRO A 36 32.05 10.23 4.46
C PRO A 36 31.64 11.63 4.93
N ALA A 37 31.74 12.64 4.06
CA ALA A 37 31.43 14.03 4.41
C ALA A 37 30.00 14.24 4.94
N ASP A 38 29.04 13.42 4.49
CA ASP A 38 27.62 13.45 4.88
C ASP A 38 27.32 12.51 6.08
N TYR A 39 28.33 11.83 6.61
CA TYR A 39 28.17 10.90 7.73
C TYR A 39 28.32 11.63 9.07
N HIS A 40 27.20 11.79 9.78
CA HIS A 40 27.13 12.50 11.06
C HIS A 40 26.89 11.58 12.27
N ARG A 41 27.10 10.27 12.11
CA ARG A 41 26.90 9.25 13.15
C ARG A 41 28.25 8.82 13.75
N PRO A 42 28.26 8.18 14.93
CA PRO A 42 29.47 7.58 15.48
C PRO A 42 30.04 6.52 14.53
N SER A 43 31.32 6.19 14.69
CA SER A 43 31.96 5.13 13.90
C SER A 43 31.24 3.79 14.03
N LEU A 44 31.45 2.92 13.04
CA LEU A 44 30.85 1.59 13.01
C LEU A 44 31.30 0.75 14.21
N SER A 45 30.35 0.16 14.92
CA SER A 45 30.55 -0.43 16.24
C SER A 45 29.92 -1.82 16.37
N VAL A 46 30.33 -2.56 17.41
CA VAL A 46 29.68 -3.84 17.76
C VAL A 46 28.20 -3.60 18.00
N SER A 47 27.38 -4.50 17.48
CA SER A 47 25.93 -4.40 17.43
C SER A 47 25.35 -3.58 16.28
N ASP A 48 26.15 -2.96 15.43
CA ASP A 48 25.63 -2.41 14.18
C ASP A 48 25.31 -3.51 13.15
N ILE A 49 24.48 -3.16 12.17
CA ILE A 49 24.12 -4.05 11.07
C ILE A 49 24.44 -3.37 9.74
N VAL A 50 25.20 -4.06 8.91
CA VAL A 50 25.56 -3.64 7.56
C VAL A 50 24.73 -4.43 6.56
N ALA A 51 23.90 -3.74 5.78
CA ALA A 51 23.12 -4.33 4.70
C ALA A 51 23.80 -4.09 3.35
N LEU A 52 24.04 -5.16 2.58
CA LEU A 52 24.66 -5.11 1.26
C LEU A 52 23.68 -5.58 0.20
N LYS A 53 23.38 -4.71 -0.78
CA LYS A 53 22.56 -5.07 -1.94
C LYS A 53 23.46 -5.43 -3.13
N GLN A 54 23.41 -6.68 -3.55
CA GLN A 54 24.23 -7.24 -4.63
C GLN A 54 23.35 -8.08 -5.56
N ASN A 55 23.44 -7.86 -6.88
CA ASN A 55 22.67 -8.65 -7.87
C ASN A 55 21.15 -8.73 -7.58
N GLY A 56 20.58 -7.68 -6.98
CA GLY A 56 19.17 -7.65 -6.58
C GLY A 56 18.84 -8.32 -5.24
N ALA A 57 19.77 -9.07 -4.65
CA ALA A 57 19.62 -9.67 -3.32
C ALA A 57 20.24 -8.77 -2.24
N VAL A 58 19.64 -8.76 -1.04
CA VAL A 58 20.17 -8.04 0.12
C VAL A 58 20.63 -9.05 1.18
N SER A 59 21.90 -8.97 1.57
CA SER A 59 22.44 -9.68 2.73
C SER A 59 22.68 -8.71 3.88
N CYS A 60 22.53 -9.19 5.11
CA CYS A 60 22.68 -8.38 6.33
C CYS A 60 23.76 -9.00 7.21
N HIS A 61 24.66 -8.19 7.71
CA HIS A 61 25.83 -8.63 8.47
C HIS A 61 25.89 -7.88 9.79
N TYR A 62 25.87 -8.62 10.89
CA TYR A 62 26.07 -8.11 12.24
C TYR A 62 27.55 -7.81 12.46
N VAL A 63 27.83 -6.66 13.04
CA VAL A 63 29.19 -6.30 13.47
C VAL A 63 29.43 -6.92 14.85
N ASP A 64 30.29 -7.94 14.89
CA ASP A 64 30.78 -8.57 16.11
C ASP A 64 32.19 -8.07 16.45
N SER A 65 32.63 -8.33 17.68
CA SER A 65 34.00 -8.05 18.15
C SER A 65 35.12 -8.65 17.30
N PHE A 66 34.87 -9.77 16.61
CA PHE A 66 35.88 -10.46 15.80
C PHE A 66 35.68 -10.29 14.28
N GLY A 67 34.63 -9.58 13.83
CA GLY A 67 34.35 -9.40 12.41
C GLY A 67 32.86 -9.30 12.12
N PHE A 68 32.45 -9.86 10.98
CA PHE A 68 31.08 -9.77 10.49
C PHE A 68 30.40 -11.13 10.46
N GLN A 69 29.20 -11.20 11.03
CA GLN A 69 28.37 -12.41 11.03
C GLN A 69 27.12 -12.19 10.20
N GLU A 70 26.93 -12.97 9.14
CA GLU A 70 25.70 -12.89 8.36
C GLU A 70 24.48 -13.27 9.21
N ILE A 71 23.45 -12.41 9.19
CA ILE A 71 22.14 -12.68 9.79
C ILE A 71 21.12 -12.90 8.66
N PRO A 72 20.71 -14.15 8.42
CA PRO A 72 19.68 -14.42 7.42
C PRO A 72 18.33 -13.82 7.84
N ALA A 73 17.57 -13.36 6.86
CA ALA A 73 16.21 -12.84 7.03
C ALA A 73 16.07 -11.68 8.05
N PHE A 74 17.13 -10.92 8.30
CA PHE A 74 17.07 -9.75 9.18
C PHE A 74 16.11 -8.68 8.62
N LEU A 75 16.29 -8.33 7.34
CA LEU A 75 15.30 -7.57 6.59
C LEU A 75 14.30 -8.58 6.02
N LYS A 76 13.06 -8.54 6.53
CA LYS A 76 11.97 -9.32 5.92
C LYS A 76 11.81 -8.81 4.48
N PRO A 77 11.64 -9.70 3.48
CA PRO A 77 11.24 -9.25 2.16
C PRO A 77 9.92 -8.50 2.35
N GLU A 78 9.94 -7.17 2.20
CA GLU A 78 8.71 -6.41 2.09
C GLU A 78 7.99 -6.94 0.87
N ASN A 79 6.95 -7.72 1.12
CA ASN A 79 6.09 -8.22 0.07
C ASN A 79 5.25 -7.01 -0.37
N TYR A 80 5.82 -6.13 -1.20
CA TYR A 80 5.15 -4.94 -1.76
C TYR A 80 3.88 -5.34 -2.54
N LEU A 81 3.81 -6.60 -2.98
CA LEU A 81 2.65 -7.22 -3.61
C LEU A 81 1.63 -7.76 -2.62
N LYS A 82 1.90 -7.86 -1.31
CA LYS A 82 0.93 -8.39 -0.34
C LYS A 82 -0.34 -7.56 -0.31
N SER A 83 -0.19 -6.24 -0.37
CA SER A 83 -1.32 -5.31 -0.45
C SER A 83 -2.08 -5.46 -1.76
N ALA A 84 -1.38 -5.76 -2.86
CA ALA A 84 -2.00 -6.00 -4.15
C ALA A 84 -2.73 -7.35 -4.18
N GLU A 85 -2.09 -8.45 -3.76
CA GLU A 85 -2.70 -9.79 -3.62
C GLU A 85 -3.92 -9.77 -2.69
N MET A 86 -3.82 -9.14 -1.51
CA MET A 86 -4.97 -9.00 -0.60
C MET A 86 -6.12 -8.19 -1.21
N SER A 87 -5.85 -7.30 -2.17
CA SER A 87 -6.92 -6.56 -2.87
C SER A 87 -7.59 -7.40 -3.97
N MET A 88 -6.88 -8.35 -4.60
CA MET A 88 -7.46 -9.16 -5.69
C MET A 88 -8.32 -10.31 -5.18
N GLU A 89 -8.03 -10.84 -3.97
CA GLU A 89 -8.82 -11.91 -3.37
C GLU A 89 -10.22 -11.42 -2.95
N ASP A 90 -10.38 -10.16 -2.53
CA ASP A 90 -11.70 -9.58 -2.22
C ASP A 90 -12.58 -9.38 -3.47
N ASP A 91 -11.99 -9.10 -4.65
CA ASP A 91 -12.74 -8.85 -5.89
C ASP A 91 -13.24 -10.14 -6.59
N TYR A 92 -12.75 -11.32 -6.18
CA TYR A 92 -13.12 -12.62 -6.75
C TYR A 92 -14.35 -13.27 -6.10
N ASP A 93 -14.84 -12.72 -4.98
CA ASP A 93 -16.11 -13.13 -4.34
C ASP A 93 -17.36 -12.46 -4.99
N MET A 94 -17.18 -11.76 -6.11
CA MET A 94 -18.28 -11.28 -6.95
C MET A 94 -18.76 -12.39 -7.91
N ILE A 95 -19.48 -13.39 -7.39
CA ILE A 95 -20.22 -14.35 -8.22
C ILE A 95 -21.71 -13.99 -8.19
N ASP A 96 -22.26 -13.63 -9.36
CA ASP A 96 -23.70 -13.46 -9.66
C ASP A 96 -24.47 -12.28 -9.02
N GLY A 97 -23.81 -11.27 -8.47
CA GLY A 97 -24.50 -10.08 -7.92
C GLY A 97 -25.26 -10.36 -6.62
N ILE A 98 -24.95 -11.49 -5.97
CA ILE A 98 -25.29 -11.76 -4.57
C ILE A 98 -24.07 -11.27 -3.77
N ILE A 99 -24.22 -10.17 -3.04
CA ILE A 99 -23.17 -9.63 -2.18
C ILE A 99 -22.95 -10.64 -1.05
N ASP A 100 -21.82 -11.36 -1.07
CA ASP A 100 -21.39 -12.15 0.07
C ASP A 100 -20.93 -11.21 1.18
N ASN A 101 -21.80 -10.98 2.15
CA ASN A 101 -21.53 -10.23 3.36
C ASN A 101 -20.67 -11.06 4.32
N GLY A 102 -19.49 -11.49 3.88
CA GLY A 102 -18.73 -12.57 4.50
C GLY A 102 -18.33 -12.37 5.97
N LYS A 103 -18.43 -11.16 6.55
CA LYS A 103 -18.07 -10.92 7.97
C LYS A 103 -18.96 -9.94 8.77
N ASN A 104 -19.76 -9.07 8.15
CA ASN A 104 -20.35 -7.93 8.89
C ASN A 104 -21.87 -7.80 8.67
N PRO A 105 -22.75 -8.30 9.57
CA PRO A 105 -24.20 -8.30 9.38
C PRO A 105 -24.76 -6.93 8.97
N THR A 106 -25.69 -6.98 8.03
CA THR A 106 -26.38 -5.81 7.49
C THR A 106 -27.25 -5.12 8.56
N VAL A 107 -27.67 -3.88 8.31
CA VAL A 107 -28.61 -3.19 9.22
C VAL A 107 -29.92 -3.96 9.36
N ALA A 108 -30.40 -4.57 8.27
CA ALA A 108 -31.59 -5.41 8.28
C ALA A 108 -31.45 -6.64 9.19
N GLU A 109 -30.29 -7.32 9.17
CA GLU A 109 -30.02 -8.46 10.06
C GLU A 109 -29.87 -8.03 11.52
N LEU A 110 -29.20 -6.90 11.78
CA LEU A 110 -29.06 -6.35 13.14
C LEU A 110 -30.42 -5.89 13.69
N GLU A 111 -31.29 -5.32 12.86
CA GLU A 111 -32.65 -4.95 13.26
C GLU A 111 -33.50 -6.19 13.56
N GLN A 112 -33.40 -7.24 12.73
CA GLN A 112 -34.07 -8.52 13.00
C GLN A 112 -33.56 -9.18 14.29
N GLN A 113 -32.26 -9.11 14.55
CA GLN A 113 -31.66 -9.62 15.78
C GLN A 113 -32.20 -8.86 17.01
N ALA A 114 -32.26 -7.53 16.94
CA ALA A 114 -32.88 -6.72 17.99
C ALA A 114 -34.37 -7.05 18.18
N LYS A 115 -35.11 -7.26 17.08
CA LYS A 115 -36.54 -7.63 17.11
C LYS A 115 -36.78 -9.04 17.65
N ALA A 116 -35.81 -9.94 17.46
CA ALA A 116 -35.79 -11.28 18.05
C ALA A 116 -35.36 -11.27 19.54
N GLY A 117 -35.13 -10.09 20.12
CA GLY A 117 -34.73 -9.94 21.53
C GLY A 117 -33.27 -10.30 21.81
N GLN A 118 -32.45 -10.45 20.77
CA GLN A 118 -31.02 -10.72 20.90
C GLN A 118 -30.25 -9.39 21.07
N PRO A 119 -29.20 -9.34 21.92
CA PRO A 119 -28.42 -8.14 22.11
C PRO A 119 -27.62 -7.80 20.84
N ILE A 120 -27.68 -6.54 20.41
CA ILE A 120 -26.89 -6.00 19.30
C ILE A 120 -25.87 -4.98 19.80
N SER A 121 -24.73 -4.89 19.12
CA SER A 121 -23.69 -3.90 19.44
C SER A 121 -23.94 -2.60 18.67
N LEU A 122 -23.94 -1.46 19.38
CA LEU A 122 -24.11 -0.13 18.80
C LEU A 122 -23.02 0.20 17.78
N LEU A 123 -21.79 -0.25 18.02
CA LEU A 123 -20.66 -0.07 17.11
C LEU A 123 -20.93 -0.78 15.77
N LYS A 124 -21.55 -1.95 15.83
CA LYS A 124 -21.86 -2.80 14.67
C LYS A 124 -22.98 -2.20 13.81
N LEU A 125 -24.01 -1.65 14.46
CA LEU A 125 -25.10 -0.92 13.78
C LEU A 125 -24.60 0.35 13.09
N ALA A 126 -23.72 1.12 13.76
CA ALA A 126 -23.16 2.34 13.19
C ALA A 126 -22.27 2.04 11.97
N GLU A 127 -21.50 0.97 12.02
CA GLU A 127 -20.65 0.54 10.90
C GLU A 127 -21.49 0.06 9.71
N ALA A 128 -22.53 -0.75 9.96
CA ALA A 128 -23.46 -1.20 8.94
C ALA A 128 -24.21 -0.03 8.27
N SER A 129 -24.69 0.95 9.06
CA SER A 129 -25.38 2.13 8.52
C SER A 129 -24.47 3.01 7.65
N ARG A 130 -23.19 3.14 8.01
CA ARG A 130 -22.20 3.87 7.18
C ARG A 130 -21.97 3.17 5.84
N ARG A 131 -21.84 1.84 5.84
CA ARG A 131 -21.65 1.06 4.60
C ARG A 131 -22.80 1.25 3.62
N GLU A 132 -24.05 1.11 4.08
CA GLU A 132 -25.22 1.28 3.22
C GLU A 132 -25.32 2.69 2.62
N ASP A 133 -24.96 3.71 3.39
CA ASP A 133 -24.93 5.09 2.91
C ASP A 133 -23.82 5.31 1.87
N ASP A 134 -22.63 4.75 2.09
CA ASP A 134 -21.53 4.76 1.13
C ASP A 134 -21.86 3.99 -0.17
N GLU A 135 -22.52 2.84 -0.08
CA GLU A 135 -22.97 2.05 -1.25
C GLU A 135 -24.05 2.78 -2.04
N LYS A 136 -25.02 3.39 -1.35
CA LYS A 136 -26.05 4.21 -2.01
C LYS A 136 -25.44 5.42 -2.69
N LYS A 137 -24.46 6.07 -2.06
CA LYS A 137 -23.71 7.18 -2.66
C LYS A 137 -22.91 6.73 -3.88
N LYS A 138 -22.22 5.59 -3.82
CA LYS A 138 -21.50 4.98 -4.96
C LYS A 138 -22.43 4.74 -6.15
N SER A 139 -23.59 4.12 -5.93
CA SER A 139 -24.60 3.90 -6.97
C SER A 139 -25.13 5.21 -7.58
N VAL A 140 -25.36 6.24 -6.76
CA VAL A 140 -25.80 7.56 -7.26
C VAL A 140 -24.71 8.29 -8.03
N VAL A 141 -23.45 8.26 -7.56
CA VAL A 141 -22.34 8.90 -8.30
C VAL A 141 -22.03 8.17 -9.60
N GLU A 142 -22.22 6.85 -9.65
CA GLU A 142 -22.08 6.08 -10.88
C GLU A 142 -23.21 6.39 -11.87
N ARG A 143 -24.46 6.53 -11.39
CA ARG A 143 -25.58 7.02 -12.20
C ARG A 143 -25.38 8.46 -12.68
N LEU A 144 -24.75 9.32 -11.87
CA LEU A 144 -24.45 10.71 -12.23
C LEU A 144 -23.32 10.80 -13.26
N LYS A 145 -22.30 9.94 -13.17
CA LYS A 145 -21.23 9.81 -14.18
C LYS A 145 -21.76 9.26 -15.50
N ASN A 146 -22.77 8.39 -15.46
CA ASN A 146 -23.39 7.80 -16.64
C ASN A 146 -24.59 8.61 -17.17
N GLN A 147 -24.92 9.75 -16.55
CA GLN A 147 -25.91 10.69 -17.08
C GLN A 147 -25.23 11.54 -18.16
N PRO A 148 -25.63 11.45 -19.45
CA PRO A 148 -25.09 12.33 -20.47
C PRO A 148 -25.50 13.76 -20.11
N VAL A 149 -24.54 14.65 -19.91
CA VAL A 149 -24.78 16.09 -19.81
C VAL A 149 -25.35 16.54 -21.16
N SER A 150 -26.69 16.55 -21.29
CA SER A 150 -27.38 17.09 -22.46
C SER A 150 -27.24 18.61 -22.47
N ARG A 151 -26.04 19.10 -22.79
CA ARG A 151 -25.85 20.43 -23.38
C ARG A 151 -26.25 20.35 -24.84
N GLU A 152 -27.51 20.64 -25.13
CA GLU A 152 -27.94 21.52 -26.23
C GLU A 152 -29.46 21.40 -26.42
N HIS A 153 -30.20 22.37 -25.89
CA HIS A 153 -31.48 22.73 -26.47
C HIS A 153 -31.19 23.41 -27.81
N LYS A 154 -31.10 22.64 -28.90
CA LYS A 154 -31.10 23.21 -30.26
C LYS A 154 -32.48 23.81 -30.54
N LYS A 155 -32.61 25.13 -30.39
CA LYS A 155 -33.66 25.89 -31.07
C LYS A 155 -33.33 25.91 -32.56
N ALA A 156 -33.85 24.96 -33.32
CA ALA A 156 -33.91 25.05 -34.78
C ALA A 156 -35.10 25.95 -35.16
N ALA A 157 -34.83 27.03 -35.90
CA ALA A 157 -35.87 27.82 -36.55
C ALA A 157 -36.42 27.04 -37.76
N PRO A 158 -37.73 27.13 -38.08
CA PRO A 158 -38.30 26.42 -39.21
C PRO A 158 -37.93 27.10 -40.52
N ASP A 159 -37.60 26.29 -41.52
CA ASP A 159 -37.38 26.67 -42.91
C ASP A 159 -38.66 27.27 -43.50
N ARG A 160 -38.57 28.47 -44.08
CA ARG A 160 -39.62 29.09 -44.89
C ARG A 160 -39.02 29.42 -46.26
N GLY A 161 -39.49 28.69 -47.27
CA GLY A 161 -39.12 28.91 -48.66
C GLY A 161 -39.61 30.24 -49.23
N ALA A 162 -38.95 30.68 -50.31
CA ALA A 162 -39.50 31.59 -51.31
C ALA A 162 -38.73 31.42 -52.63
N GLU A 163 -39.46 30.99 -53.66
CA GLU A 163 -39.15 31.22 -55.08
C GLU A 163 -38.92 32.71 -55.34
N MET A 164 -37.97 33.10 -56.22
CA MET A 164 -38.20 34.09 -57.28
C MET A 164 -37.02 34.20 -58.29
N GLU A 165 -37.31 33.78 -59.53
CA GLU A 165 -36.98 34.43 -60.82
C GLU A 165 -35.51 34.72 -61.23
N ARG A 166 -35.08 34.09 -62.33
CA ARG A 166 -34.75 34.76 -63.61
C ARG A 166 -34.71 33.77 -64.77
#